data_AF-A0A358QUY5-F1
#
_entry.id   AF-A0A358QUY5-F1
#
_cell.length_a   1.000
_cell.length_b   1.000
_cell.length_c   1.000
_cell.angle_alpha   90.00
_cell.angle_beta   90.00
_cell.angle_gamma   90.00
#
_symmetry.space_group_name_H-M   'P 1'
#
loop_
_entity.id
_entity.type
_entity.pdbx_description
1 polymer ?
#
loop_
_entity_poly.entity_id
_entity_poly.type
_entity_poly.pdbx_seq_one_letter_code
_entity_poly.pdbx_strand_id
1 'polypeptide(L)'
;MSHFICDTCKKEILPVDGILSWTREDHQLGNFKLTHKNSVGTNCEPADSNRYRELYTLTLATGFMEFISYLLERWEDGFTLTNPKSLRNVMRQLNLHIHEKLLVMVED
;
A
#
# COMPACT_ATOMS: atom_id res chain seq x y z
N MET A 1 -17.42 4.75 4.08
CA MET A 1 -16.51 3.66 3.75
C MET A 1 -15.28 4.30 3.13
N SER A 2 -14.13 3.78 3.48
CA SER A 2 -12.82 4.28 3.14
C SER A 2 -12.41 3.60 1.85
N HIS A 3 -12.20 4.44 0.84
CA HIS A 3 -11.88 3.99 -0.50
C HIS A 3 -10.37 4.10 -0.71
N PHE A 4 -9.78 3.07 -1.29
CA PHE A 4 -8.45 3.16 -1.85
C PHE A 4 -8.55 3.83 -3.22
N ILE A 5 -7.67 4.79 -3.51
CA ILE A 5 -7.66 5.53 -4.78
C ILE A 5 -6.43 5.16 -5.58
N CYS A 6 -6.64 4.76 -6.83
CA CYS A 6 -5.58 4.42 -7.76
C CYS A 6 -4.74 5.64 -8.09
N ASP A 7 -3.44 5.55 -7.82
CA ASP A 7 -2.50 6.62 -8.12
C ASP A 7 -2.35 6.88 -9.62
N THR A 8 -2.66 5.89 -10.47
CA THR A 8 -2.61 5.99 -11.94
C THR A 8 -3.91 6.55 -12.53
N CYS A 9 -5.04 5.87 -12.34
CA CYS A 9 -6.30 6.24 -13.02
C CYS A 9 -7.27 7.08 -12.16
N LYS A 10 -6.92 7.34 -10.88
CA LYS A 10 -7.71 8.10 -9.90
C LYS A 10 -9.09 7.52 -9.55
N LYS A 11 -9.37 6.29 -9.98
CA LYS A 11 -10.58 5.53 -9.62
C LYS A 11 -10.38 4.74 -8.33
N GLU A 12 -11.48 4.35 -7.72
CA GLU A 12 -11.48 3.49 -6.54
C GLU A 12 -10.91 2.10 -6.83
N ILE A 13 -10.26 1.53 -5.81
CA ILE A 13 -9.68 0.19 -5.83
C ILE A 13 -10.37 -0.64 -4.74
N LEU A 14 -10.95 -1.78 -5.11
CA LEU A 14 -11.36 -2.78 -4.14
C LEU A 14 -10.12 -3.50 -3.60
N PRO A 15 -10.07 -3.90 -2.32
CA PRO A 15 -8.90 -4.58 -1.75
C PRO A 15 -8.43 -5.80 -2.56
N VAL A 16 -9.36 -6.55 -3.16
CA VAL A 16 -9.07 -7.74 -3.98
C VAL A 16 -8.40 -7.41 -5.32
N ASP A 17 -8.68 -6.22 -5.87
CA ASP A 17 -8.22 -5.78 -7.20
C ASP A 17 -6.97 -4.88 -7.13
N GLY A 18 -6.50 -4.60 -5.92
CA GLY A 18 -5.45 -3.62 -5.67
C GLY A 18 -4.11 -4.22 -5.26
N ILE A 19 -3.05 -3.47 -5.53
CA ILE A 19 -1.72 -3.70 -5.00
C ILE A 19 -1.13 -2.40 -4.44
N LEU A 20 -0.25 -2.54 -3.45
CA LEU A 20 0.73 -1.54 -3.09
C LEU A 20 2.06 -1.93 -3.71
N SER A 21 2.65 -1.06 -4.51
CA SER A 21 3.97 -1.26 -5.11
C SER A 21 4.94 -0.14 -4.70
N TRP A 22 6.24 -0.43 -4.68
CA TRP A 22 7.29 0.54 -4.36
C TRP A 22 8.62 0.17 -5.02
N THR A 23 9.54 1.12 -5.07
CA THR A 23 10.92 0.90 -5.50
C THR A 23 11.81 0.60 -4.30
N ARG A 24 12.71 -0.37 -4.47
CA ARG A 24 13.79 -0.70 -3.54
C ARG A 24 15.09 -0.92 -4.32
N GLU A 25 15.95 0.09 -4.32
CA GLU A 25 17.21 0.09 -5.07
C GLU A 25 18.20 1.02 -4.36
N ASP A 26 19.50 0.74 -4.45
CA ASP A 26 20.57 1.62 -3.93
C ASP A 26 20.36 2.15 -2.49
N HIS A 27 19.92 1.28 -1.57
CA HIS A 27 19.59 1.64 -0.18
C HIS A 27 18.51 2.74 -0.06
N GLN A 28 17.62 2.79 -1.03
CA GLN A 28 16.50 3.72 -1.09
C GLN A 28 15.18 2.97 -1.19
N LEU A 29 14.16 3.51 -0.51
CA LEU A 29 12.77 3.13 -0.65
C LEU A 29 12.00 4.32 -1.23
N GLY A 30 11.22 4.09 -2.27
CA GLY A 30 10.53 5.17 -2.97
C GLY A 30 9.29 4.73 -3.73
N ASN A 31 8.68 5.70 -4.40
CA ASN A 31 7.59 5.48 -5.36
C ASN A 31 6.47 4.55 -4.87
N PHE A 32 6.06 4.70 -3.61
CA PHE A 32 4.94 3.93 -3.06
C PHE A 32 3.64 4.32 -3.80
N LYS A 33 3.01 3.36 -4.45
CA LYS A 33 1.82 3.57 -5.28
C LYS A 33 0.76 2.51 -5.00
N LEU A 34 -0.47 2.95 -4.78
CA LEU A 34 -1.65 2.09 -4.78
C LEU A 34 -2.23 2.06 -6.20
N THR A 35 -2.29 0.88 -6.81
CA THR A 35 -2.78 0.74 -8.19
C THR A 35 -3.69 -0.48 -8.32
N HIS A 36 -4.55 -0.48 -9.34
CA HIS A 36 -5.21 -1.70 -9.78
C HIS A 36 -4.19 -2.70 -10.30
N LYS A 37 -4.50 -3.99 -10.18
CA LYS A 37 -3.74 -5.05 -10.83
C LYS A 37 -3.89 -4.98 -12.35
N ASN A 38 -2.87 -5.37 -13.08
CA ASN A 38 -2.97 -5.57 -14.51
C ASN A 38 -3.83 -6.80 -14.84
N SER A 39 -3.88 -7.79 -13.95
CA SER A 39 -4.70 -9.00 -14.10
C SER A 39 -6.21 -8.71 -14.16
N VAL A 40 -6.66 -7.52 -13.73
CA VAL A 40 -8.07 -7.08 -13.85
C VAL A 40 -8.31 -6.26 -15.12
N GLY A 41 -7.45 -6.40 -16.14
CA GLY A 41 -7.60 -5.75 -17.44
C GLY A 41 -7.27 -4.26 -17.44
N THR A 42 -6.48 -3.80 -16.47
CA THR A 42 -6.00 -2.42 -16.41
C THR A 42 -4.54 -2.32 -16.87
N ASN A 43 -4.07 -1.09 -17.10
CA ASN A 43 -2.65 -0.78 -17.30
C ASN A 43 -2.18 0.20 -16.21
N CYS A 44 -2.56 -0.08 -14.96
CA CYS A 44 -2.29 0.81 -13.83
C CYS A 44 -1.02 0.46 -13.07
N GLU A 45 -0.53 -0.78 -13.15
CA GLU A 45 0.65 -1.19 -12.39
C GLU A 45 1.91 -0.47 -12.89
N PRO A 46 2.72 0.11 -12.00
CA PRO A 46 3.92 0.84 -12.40
C PRO A 46 5.02 -0.13 -12.83
N ALA A 47 5.57 0.06 -14.04
CA ALA A 47 6.69 -0.73 -14.55
C ALA A 47 8.01 -0.48 -13.79
N ASP A 48 8.13 0.66 -13.09
CA ASP A 48 9.29 1.05 -12.31
C ASP A 48 9.35 0.38 -10.93
N SER A 49 8.23 -0.16 -10.43
CA SER A 49 8.18 -0.78 -9.11
C SER A 49 8.77 -2.20 -9.15
N ASN A 50 9.73 -2.48 -8.28
CA ASN A 50 10.36 -3.80 -8.17
C ASN A 50 9.91 -4.59 -6.92
N ARG A 51 9.04 -4.01 -6.10
CA ARG A 51 8.43 -4.67 -4.93
C ARG A 51 6.94 -4.37 -4.92
N TYR A 52 6.15 -5.35 -4.46
CA TYR A 52 4.73 -5.17 -4.25
C TYR A 52 4.19 -6.04 -3.11
N ARG A 53 3.03 -5.67 -2.61
CA ARG A 53 2.18 -6.48 -1.73
C ARG A 53 0.73 -6.34 -2.18
N GLU A 54 0.01 -7.43 -2.00
CA GLU A 54 -1.42 -7.52 -2.26
C GLU A 54 -2.21 -6.64 -1.29
N LEU A 55 -3.12 -5.81 -1.82
CA LEU A 55 -3.87 -4.86 -0.98
C LEU A 55 -4.80 -5.58 0.00
N TYR A 56 -5.45 -6.67 -0.42
CA TYR A 56 -6.29 -7.49 0.49
C TYR A 56 -5.50 -8.05 1.68
N THR A 57 -4.20 -8.26 1.55
CA THR A 57 -3.36 -8.72 2.66
C THR A 57 -3.05 -7.56 3.59
N LEU A 58 -2.76 -6.39 3.03
CA LEU A 58 -2.50 -5.15 3.79
C LEU A 58 -3.71 -4.62 4.56
N THR A 59 -4.93 -5.00 4.18
CA THR A 59 -6.17 -4.66 4.92
C THR A 59 -6.47 -5.61 6.08
N LEU A 60 -5.67 -6.68 6.25
CA LEU A 60 -5.70 -7.53 7.44
C LEU A 60 -4.72 -6.96 8.48
N ALA A 61 -5.08 -7.04 9.77
CA ALA A 61 -4.23 -6.54 10.85
C ALA A 61 -2.83 -7.17 10.83
N THR A 62 -2.73 -8.47 10.55
CA THR A 62 -1.46 -9.19 10.44
C THR A 62 -0.63 -8.67 9.25
N GLY A 63 -1.21 -8.59 8.06
CA GLY A 63 -0.49 -8.12 6.86
C GLY A 63 -0.09 -6.64 6.95
N PHE A 64 -0.88 -5.81 7.63
CA PHE A 64 -0.51 -4.44 7.96
C PHE A 64 0.70 -4.39 8.91
N MET A 65 0.68 -5.18 10.00
CA MET A 65 1.80 -5.24 10.94
C MET A 65 3.09 -5.76 10.28
N GLU A 66 2.99 -6.78 9.43
CA GLU A 66 4.15 -7.26 8.65
C GLU A 66 4.73 -6.18 7.72
N PHE A 67 3.87 -5.32 7.16
CA PHE A 67 4.33 -4.21 6.33
C PHE A 67 5.04 -3.15 7.17
N ILE A 68 4.57 -2.85 8.37
CA ILE A 68 5.28 -1.98 9.33
C ILE A 68 6.63 -2.59 9.71
N SER A 69 6.66 -3.87 10.08
CA SER A 69 7.90 -4.58 10.40
C SER A 69 8.90 -4.52 9.24
N TYR A 70 8.44 -4.75 8.02
CA TYR A 70 9.27 -4.57 6.83
C TYR A 70 9.87 -3.16 6.73
N LEU A 71 9.10 -2.09 6.98
CA LEU A 71 9.61 -0.72 6.93
C LEU A 71 10.63 -0.45 8.05
N LEU A 72 10.40 -0.97 9.26
CA LEU A 72 11.31 -0.83 10.39
C LEU A 72 12.65 -1.54 10.14
N GLU A 73 12.62 -2.78 9.62
CA GLU A 73 13.83 -3.50 9.25
C GLU A 73 14.63 -2.75 8.19
N ARG A 74 13.97 -2.21 7.15
CA ARG A 74 14.69 -1.45 6.12
C ARG A 74 15.29 -0.15 6.69
N TRP A 75 14.61 0.48 7.63
CA TRP A 75 15.15 1.63 8.35
C TRP A 75 16.37 1.25 9.19
N GLU A 76 16.33 0.12 9.90
CA GLU A 76 17.47 -0.46 10.63
C GLU A 76 18.65 -0.78 9.70
N ASP A 77 18.36 -1.30 8.51
CA ASP A 77 19.34 -1.56 7.44
C ASP A 77 19.91 -0.28 6.79
N GLY A 78 19.52 0.91 7.27
CA GLY A 78 20.02 2.20 6.78
C GLY A 78 19.38 2.69 5.48
N PHE A 79 18.23 2.14 5.07
CA PHE A 79 17.53 2.63 3.89
C PHE A 79 16.96 4.03 4.12
N THR A 80 17.03 4.86 3.08
CA THR A 80 16.46 6.21 3.07
C THR A 80 15.17 6.28 2.25
N LEU A 81 14.23 7.12 2.67
CA LEU A 81 12.98 7.36 1.93
C LEU A 81 13.16 8.51 0.94
N THR A 82 13.04 8.24 -0.35
CA THR A 82 13.19 9.28 -1.41
C THR A 82 11.93 10.09 -1.63
N ASN A 83 10.75 9.48 -1.42
CA ASN A 83 9.46 10.16 -1.51
C ASN A 83 8.57 9.83 -0.29
N PRO A 84 8.85 10.41 0.89
CA PRO A 84 8.08 10.13 2.10
C PRO A 84 6.59 10.47 2.00
N LYS A 85 6.22 11.42 1.12
CA LYS A 85 4.82 11.81 0.89
C LYS A 85 4.00 10.67 0.28
N SER A 86 4.60 9.90 -0.63
CA SER A 86 3.95 8.74 -1.25
C SER A 86 3.60 7.67 -0.21
N LEU A 87 4.58 7.27 0.61
CA LEU A 87 4.36 6.34 1.72
C LEU A 87 3.30 6.86 2.71
N ARG A 88 3.37 8.14 3.09
CA ARG A 88 2.37 8.75 3.98
C ARG A 88 0.95 8.65 3.42
N ASN A 89 0.77 8.87 2.12
CA ASN A 89 -0.56 8.76 1.50
C ASN A 89 -1.09 7.33 1.55
N VAL A 90 -0.24 6.34 1.29
CA VAL A 90 -0.59 4.92 1.39
C VAL A 90 -0.96 4.56 2.83
N MET A 91 -0.12 4.91 3.80
CA MET A 91 -0.37 4.64 5.23
C MET A 91 -1.67 5.28 5.71
N ARG A 92 -1.98 6.49 5.26
CA ARG A 92 -3.25 7.16 5.58
C ARG A 92 -4.46 6.37 5.08
N GLN A 93 -4.43 5.91 3.83
CA GLN A 93 -5.55 5.13 3.26
C GLN A 93 -5.70 3.78 3.96
N LEU A 94 -4.60 3.08 4.22
CA LEU A 94 -4.61 1.81 4.98
C LEU A 94 -5.18 2.01 6.40
N ASN A 95 -4.74 3.03 7.12
CA ASN A 95 -5.20 3.31 8.47
C ASN A 95 -6.70 3.61 8.52
N LEU A 96 -7.22 4.42 7.59
CA LEU A 96 -8.66 4.71 7.50
C LEU A 96 -9.46 3.43 7.27
N HIS A 97 -8.98 2.56 6.37
CA HIS A 97 -9.63 1.29 6.07
C HIS A 97 -9.66 0.32 7.24
N ILE A 98 -8.53 0.14 7.91
CA ILE A 98 -8.45 -0.73 9.08
C ILE A 98 -9.31 -0.18 10.22
N HIS A 99 -9.28 1.13 10.46
CA HIS A 99 -10.06 1.76 11.53
C HIS A 99 -11.57 1.61 11.31
N GLU A 100 -12.08 1.89 10.11
CA GLU A 100 -13.50 1.68 9.80
C GLU A 100 -13.91 0.22 9.95
N LYS A 101 -13.07 -0.73 9.50
CA LYS A 101 -13.36 -2.17 9.66
C LYS A 101 -13.46 -2.57 11.13
N LEU A 102 -12.62 -2.00 12.00
CA LEU A 102 -12.69 -2.22 13.44
C LEU A 102 -13.98 -1.66 14.05
N LEU A 103 -14.45 -0.49 13.61
CA LEU A 103 -15.71 0.10 14.08
C LEU A 103 -16.90 -0.80 13.75
N VAL A 104 -16.98 -1.29 12.50
CA VAL A 104 -18.06 -2.20 12.08
C VAL A 104 -18.06 -3.48 12.92
N MET A 105 -16.89 -4.04 13.23
CA MET A 105 -16.78 -5.25 14.07
C MET A 105 -17.18 -5.04 15.54
N VAL A 106 -17.25 -3.80 16.02
CA VAL A 106 -17.65 -3.47 17.40
C VAL A 106 -19.14 -3.11 17.48
N GLU A 107 -19.75 -2.74 16.35
CA GLU A 107 -21.17 -2.41 16.24
C GLU A 107 -22.06 -3.65 16.00
N ASP A 108 -21.46 -4.77 15.56
CA ASP A 108 -22.07 -6.11 15.45
C ASP A 108 -21.87 -6.97 16.72
#